data_AF-A0A396H391-F1
#
_entry.id   AF-A0A396H391-F1
#
_cell.length_a   1.000
_cell.length_b   1.000
_cell.length_c   1.000
_cell.angle_alpha   90.00
_cell.angle_beta   90.00
_cell.angle_gamma   90.00
#
_symmetry.space_group_name_H-M   'P 1'
#
loop_
_entity.id
_entity.type
_entity.pdbx_description
1 polymer ?
#
loop_
_entity_poly.entity_id
_entity_poly.type
_entity_poly.pdbx_seq_one_letter_code
_entity_poly.pdbx_strand_id
1 'polypeptide(L)'
;MDVYNDNKSLNPYEQAISIIGKTLAPFAEDNLIPCFGFGDSSTHDQEVFGLYPDERLCNGFEEVLSRYREIVPNIRLAGPRSFAHIVKTATAIVERSGGQYHHVLMILANGQKDPSSDVGGRTNLKKLAQVTRTRHGRLSPQERKTMDAIVEASKFPLSIILVGVGDGPWDKMKEFCDNIPTKGL
;
A
#
# COMPACT_ATOMS: atom_id res chain seq x y z
N MET A 1 17.00 13.24 37.31
CA MET A 1 18.26 12.89 36.60
C MET A 1 17.78 12.08 35.43
N ASP A 2 17.31 12.75 34.39
CA ASP A 2 16.39 12.15 33.41
C ASP A 2 16.88 12.45 32.01
N VAL A 3 17.82 11.61 31.54
CA VAL A 3 18.12 11.46 30.13
C VAL A 3 18.28 9.98 29.86
N TYR A 4 17.16 9.24 29.95
CA TYR A 4 17.06 7.97 29.23
C TYR A 4 16.93 8.34 27.76
N ASN A 5 18.09 8.44 27.11
CA ASN A 5 18.25 8.66 25.70
C ASN A 5 17.72 7.41 24.97
N ASP A 6 16.41 7.34 24.75
CA ASP A 6 15.81 6.31 23.90
C ASP A 6 16.05 6.73 22.45
N ASN A 7 17.32 6.69 22.05
CA ASN A 7 17.83 7.01 20.73
C ASN A 7 17.48 5.88 19.75
N LYS A 8 16.23 5.42 19.79
CA LYS A 8 15.68 4.42 18.89
C LYS A 8 15.32 5.18 17.62
N SER A 9 16.23 5.15 16.65
CA SER A 9 15.95 5.65 15.31
C SER A 9 14.68 4.96 14.81
N LEU A 10 13.63 5.74 14.57
CA LEU A 10 12.38 5.27 13.98
C LEU A 10 12.69 4.52 12.69
N ASN A 11 12.05 3.38 12.45
CA ASN A 11 12.15 2.72 11.15
C ASN A 11 11.44 3.58 10.06
N PRO A 12 11.69 3.34 8.76
CA PRO A 12 11.13 4.17 7.70
C PRO A 12 9.59 4.28 7.70
N TYR A 13 8.87 3.24 8.09
CA TYR A 13 7.41 3.29 8.24
C TYR A 13 7.01 4.17 9.43
N GLU A 14 7.65 4.00 10.58
CA GLU A 14 7.40 4.84 11.76
C GLU A 14 7.69 6.31 11.50
N GLN A 15 8.76 6.62 10.76
CA GLN A 15 9.07 7.97 10.32
C GLN A 15 7.96 8.53 9.43
N ALA A 16 7.51 7.77 8.42
CA ALA A 16 6.44 8.18 7.52
C ALA A 16 5.13 8.43 8.29
N ILE A 17 4.70 7.51 9.16
CA ILE A 17 3.49 7.66 10.00
C ILE A 17 3.60 8.91 10.87
N SER A 18 4.76 9.16 11.50
CA SER A 18 4.96 10.33 12.36
C SER A 18 4.91 11.64 11.57
N ILE A 19 5.51 11.69 10.38
CA ILE A 19 5.48 12.88 9.52
C ILE A 19 4.05 13.15 9.04
N ILE A 20 3.37 12.11 8.54
CA ILE A 20 1.98 12.21 8.09
C ILE A 20 1.09 12.69 9.24
N GLY A 21 1.26 12.15 10.44
CA GLY A 21 0.51 12.59 11.61
C GLY A 21 0.69 14.07 11.92
N LYS A 22 1.94 14.56 11.88
CA LYS A 22 2.23 15.98 12.15
C LYS A 22 1.69 16.92 11.08
N THR A 23 1.60 16.47 9.82
CA THR A 23 1.18 17.33 8.70
C THR A 23 -0.31 17.23 8.40
N LEU A 24 -0.92 16.05 8.55
CA LEU A 24 -2.31 15.78 8.16
C LEU A 24 -3.31 15.69 9.31
N ALA A 25 -2.87 15.48 10.57
CA ALA A 25 -3.80 15.46 11.70
C ALA A 25 -4.71 16.71 11.78
N PRO A 26 -4.25 17.94 11.47
CA PRO A 26 -5.14 19.11 11.49
C PRO A 26 -6.28 19.08 10.47
N PHE A 27 -6.20 18.20 9.46
CA PHE A 27 -7.19 18.07 8.39
C PHE A 27 -8.12 16.86 8.58
N ALA A 28 -7.90 16.02 9.58
CA ALA A 28 -8.78 14.89 9.88
C ALA A 28 -9.98 15.38 10.72
N GLU A 29 -11.18 15.36 10.14
CA GLU A 29 -12.39 15.97 10.74
C GLU A 29 -12.77 15.37 12.11
N ASP A 30 -12.66 14.05 12.27
CA ASP A 30 -13.03 13.32 13.48
C ASP A 30 -11.82 12.67 14.19
N ASN A 31 -10.62 12.84 13.63
CA ASN A 31 -9.39 12.18 14.05
C ASN A 31 -9.50 10.64 14.06
N LEU A 32 -10.49 10.03 13.39
CA LEU A 32 -10.63 8.59 13.27
C LEU A 32 -10.00 8.10 11.97
N ILE A 33 -9.02 7.21 12.08
CA ILE A 33 -8.19 6.78 10.96
C ILE A 33 -8.41 5.28 10.72
N PRO A 34 -9.13 4.90 9.65
CA PRO A 34 -9.16 3.53 9.18
C PRO A 34 -7.75 3.09 8.78
N CYS A 35 -7.22 2.08 9.47
CA CYS A 35 -5.86 1.60 9.25
C CYS A 35 -5.86 0.09 9.02
N PHE A 36 -5.19 -0.32 7.95
CA PHE A 36 -5.15 -1.70 7.50
C PHE A 36 -3.72 -2.14 7.16
N GLY A 37 -3.43 -3.42 7.36
CA GLY A 37 -2.27 -4.10 6.79
C GLY A 37 -2.66 -5.03 5.64
N PHE A 38 -1.67 -5.33 4.79
CA PHE A 38 -1.79 -6.23 3.64
C PHE A 38 -0.44 -6.88 3.33
N GLY A 39 -0.42 -8.00 2.61
CA GLY A 39 0.82 -8.66 2.17
C GLY A 39 1.52 -9.46 3.26
N ASP A 40 0.77 -10.06 4.17
CA ASP A 40 1.28 -11.02 5.14
C ASP A 40 0.81 -12.45 4.80
N SER A 41 1.40 -13.45 5.45
CA SER A 41 1.09 -14.87 5.19
C SER A 41 -0.33 -15.25 5.60
N SER A 42 -0.95 -14.49 6.52
CA SER A 42 -2.35 -14.71 6.87
C SER A 42 -3.30 -14.19 5.80
N THR A 43 -2.94 -13.11 5.10
CA THR A 43 -3.82 -12.49 4.09
C THR A 43 -3.72 -13.08 2.68
N HIS A 44 -2.58 -13.67 2.29
CA HIS A 44 -2.34 -14.07 0.90
C HIS A 44 -2.74 -12.95 -0.10
N ASP A 45 -2.97 -13.28 -1.37
CA ASP A 45 -3.52 -12.38 -2.39
C ASP A 45 -5.01 -12.02 -2.17
N GLN A 46 -5.59 -12.26 -0.99
CA GLN A 46 -7.06 -12.33 -0.84
C GLN A 46 -7.67 -11.28 0.10
N GLU A 47 -7.03 -10.83 1.18
CA GLU A 47 -7.69 -9.91 2.13
C GLU A 47 -6.75 -8.83 2.71
N VAL A 48 -7.32 -7.72 3.19
CA VAL A 48 -6.65 -6.76 4.08
C VAL A 48 -7.06 -7.08 5.51
N PHE A 49 -6.24 -6.75 6.51
CA PHE A 49 -6.65 -6.86 7.92
C PHE A 49 -6.66 -5.49 8.59
N GLY A 50 -7.66 -5.23 9.42
CA GLY A 50 -7.68 -4.05 10.27
C GLY A 50 -6.57 -4.11 11.33
N LEU A 51 -5.99 -2.95 11.69
CA LEU A 51 -5.03 -2.87 12.79
C LEU A 51 -5.62 -3.39 14.11
N TYR A 52 -6.94 -3.26 14.28
CA TYR A 52 -7.69 -3.85 15.38
C TYR A 52 -8.63 -4.98 14.90
N PRO A 53 -8.73 -6.10 15.64
CA PRO A 53 -9.56 -7.25 15.25
C PRO A 53 -11.07 -6.97 15.21
N ASP A 54 -11.53 -5.98 15.96
CA ASP A 54 -12.93 -5.54 16.04
C ASP A 54 -13.28 -4.48 14.98
N GLU A 55 -12.38 -4.26 14.02
CA GLU A 55 -12.50 -3.25 12.96
C GLU A 55 -12.61 -1.81 13.49
N ARG A 56 -12.25 -1.54 14.76
CA ARG A 56 -12.26 -0.18 15.29
C ARG A 56 -11.20 0.68 14.59
N LEU A 57 -11.55 1.95 14.38
CA LEU A 57 -10.65 2.95 13.80
C LEU A 57 -9.62 3.40 14.83
N CYS A 58 -8.45 3.83 14.37
CA CYS A 58 -7.45 4.44 15.25
C CYS A 58 -7.85 5.88 15.58
N ASN A 59 -7.73 6.28 16.84
CA ASN A 59 -7.88 7.65 17.31
C ASN A 59 -6.55 8.40 17.10
N GLY A 60 -6.41 8.98 15.92
CA GLY A 60 -5.25 9.76 15.51
C GLY A 60 -4.02 8.93 15.19
N PHE A 61 -3.03 9.61 14.59
CA PHE A 61 -1.81 8.98 14.11
C PHE A 61 -0.90 8.45 15.22
N GLU A 62 -1.04 8.95 16.45
CA GLU A 62 -0.33 8.40 17.61
C GLU A 62 -0.79 6.96 17.90
N GLU A 63 -2.10 6.69 17.81
CA GLU A 63 -2.63 5.34 17.97
C GLU A 63 -2.23 4.44 16.78
N VAL A 64 -2.20 4.98 15.56
CA VAL A 64 -1.67 4.26 14.38
C VAL A 64 -0.23 3.81 14.63
N LEU A 65 0.64 4.70 15.10
CA LEU A 65 2.04 4.41 15.36
C LEU A 65 2.20 3.40 16.51
N SER A 66 1.46 3.58 17.60
CA SER A 66 1.47 2.63 18.73
C SER A 66 1.05 1.24 18.26
N ARG A 67 -0.05 1.16 17.52
CA ARG A 67 -0.61 -0.11 17.09
C ARG A 67 0.26 -0.79 16.04
N TYR A 68 0.86 -0.03 15.13
CA TYR A 68 1.88 -0.53 14.20
C TYR A 68 3.02 -1.24 14.96
N ARG A 69 3.57 -0.63 16.02
CA ARG A 69 4.65 -1.22 16.82
C ARG A 69 4.26 -2.53 17.50
N GLU A 70 3.00 -2.66 17.91
CA GLU A 70 2.49 -3.86 18.57
C GLU A 70 2.34 -5.05 17.61
N ILE A 71 1.81 -4.79 16.41
CA ILE A 71 1.42 -5.88 15.49
C ILE A 71 2.57 -6.32 14.59
N VAL A 72 3.44 -5.41 14.16
CA VAL A 72 4.50 -5.69 13.18
C VAL A 72 5.43 -6.83 13.59
N PRO A 73 5.87 -6.97 14.87
CA PRO A 73 6.69 -8.10 15.29
C PRO A 73 6.03 -9.47 15.10
N ASN A 74 4.70 -9.51 15.07
CA ASN A 74 3.91 -10.73 14.94
C ASN A 74 3.44 -11.01 13.51
N ILE A 75 3.64 -10.05 12.59
CA ILE A 75 3.25 -10.17 11.19
C ILE A 75 4.34 -10.91 10.41
N ARG A 76 3.94 -11.97 9.71
CA ARG A 76 4.82 -12.68 8.78
C ARG A 76 4.59 -12.16 7.38
N LEU A 77 5.47 -11.30 6.88
CA LEU A 77 5.38 -10.79 5.51
C LEU A 77 5.40 -11.94 4.50
N ALA A 78 4.49 -11.91 3.54
CA ALA A 78 4.41 -12.85 2.44
C ALA A 78 4.15 -12.15 1.11
N GLY A 79 4.19 -12.89 0.02
CA GLY A 79 3.90 -12.37 -1.32
C GLY A 79 2.95 -13.29 -2.08
N PRO A 80 2.43 -12.82 -3.22
CA PRO A 80 2.80 -11.59 -3.92
C PRO A 80 2.06 -10.32 -3.44
N ARG A 81 2.59 -9.13 -3.76
CA ARG A 81 2.05 -7.85 -3.30
C ARG A 81 1.15 -7.25 -4.37
N SER A 82 -0.13 -7.04 -4.03
CA SER A 82 -1.11 -6.35 -4.86
C SER A 82 -1.81 -5.27 -4.05
N PHE A 83 -1.89 -4.04 -4.57
CA PHE A 83 -2.64 -2.96 -3.91
C PHE A 83 -4.14 -3.04 -4.20
N ALA A 84 -4.59 -3.98 -5.04
CA ALA A 84 -5.99 -4.09 -5.45
C ALA A 84 -6.95 -4.18 -4.25
N HIS A 85 -6.59 -4.94 -3.21
CA HIS A 85 -7.45 -5.14 -2.05
C HIS A 85 -7.55 -3.87 -1.20
N ILE A 86 -6.42 -3.21 -0.92
CA ILE A 86 -6.46 -1.97 -0.13
C ILE A 86 -7.19 -0.84 -0.87
N VAL A 87 -7.04 -0.75 -2.19
CA VAL A 87 -7.79 0.21 -3.02
C VAL A 87 -9.29 -0.08 -2.98
N LYS A 88 -9.70 -1.35 -3.14
CA LYS A 88 -11.11 -1.74 -3.03
C LYS A 88 -11.70 -1.47 -1.66
N THR A 89 -10.94 -1.72 -0.58
CA THR A 89 -11.37 -1.42 0.79
C THR A 89 -11.62 0.08 0.96
N ALA A 90 -10.72 0.93 0.44
CA ALA A 90 -10.90 2.38 0.48
C ALA A 90 -12.13 2.82 -0.32
N THR A 91 -12.35 2.28 -1.53
CA THR A 91 -13.57 2.54 -2.31
C THR A 91 -14.83 2.17 -1.53
N ALA A 92 -14.86 1.01 -0.88
CA ALA A 92 -16.01 0.59 -0.08
C ALA A 92 -16.27 1.50 1.13
N ILE A 93 -15.22 2.07 1.74
CA ILE A 93 -15.34 3.08 2.80
C ILE A 93 -15.98 4.36 2.24
N VAL A 94 -15.52 4.83 1.07
CA VAL A 94 -16.08 6.01 0.40
C VAL A 94 -17.56 5.81 0.09
N GLU A 95 -17.94 4.64 -0.46
CA GLU A 95 -19.33 4.30 -0.75
C GLU A 95 -20.22 4.33 0.49
N ARG A 96 -19.75 3.75 1.61
CA ARG A 96 -20.48 3.75 2.89
C ARG A 96 -20.67 5.16 3.45
N SER A 97 -19.79 6.09 3.15
CA SER A 97 -19.95 7.51 3.49
C SER A 97 -20.94 8.26 2.60
N GLY A 98 -21.59 7.57 1.65
CA GLY A 98 -22.53 8.16 0.69
C GLY A 98 -21.87 9.05 -0.36
N GLY A 99 -20.54 8.97 -0.53
CA GLY A 99 -19.77 9.81 -1.45
C GLY A 99 -19.80 11.31 -1.12
N GLN A 100 -20.18 11.69 0.10
CA GLN A 100 -20.31 13.09 0.52
C GLN A 100 -18.96 13.74 0.83
N TYR A 101 -17.97 12.93 1.17
CA TYR A 101 -16.64 13.37 1.57
C TYR A 101 -15.60 12.89 0.57
N HIS A 102 -14.56 13.70 0.39
CA HIS A 102 -13.39 13.31 -0.37
C HIS A 102 -12.41 12.58 0.54
N HIS A 103 -12.09 11.33 0.20
CA HIS A 103 -11.17 10.51 0.99
C HIS A 103 -9.77 10.50 0.38
N VAL A 104 -8.77 10.32 1.24
CA VAL A 104 -7.37 10.13 0.82
C VAL A 104 -6.87 8.78 1.33
N LEU A 105 -6.61 7.85 0.42
CA LEU A 105 -5.91 6.60 0.73
C LEU A 105 -4.40 6.84 0.66
N MET A 106 -3.71 6.68 1.80
CA MET A 106 -2.25 6.68 1.85
C MET A 106 -1.72 5.25 1.98
N ILE A 107 -0.93 4.80 1.01
CA ILE A 107 -0.31 3.46 1.00
C ILE A 107 1.18 3.62 1.33
N LEU A 108 1.61 3.08 2.48
CA LEU A 108 3.03 2.98 2.81
C LEU A 108 3.58 1.65 2.29
N ALA A 109 4.54 1.69 1.37
CA ALA A 109 5.10 0.48 0.77
C ALA A 109 6.61 0.57 0.61
N ASN A 110 7.29 -0.57 0.73
CA ASN A 110 8.69 -0.70 0.38
C ASN A 110 8.86 -1.01 -1.12
N GLY A 111 9.94 -0.52 -1.73
CA GLY A 111 10.20 -0.70 -3.17
C GLY A 111 10.76 -2.08 -3.54
N GLN A 112 10.86 -3.00 -2.58
CA GLN A 112 11.50 -4.29 -2.82
C GLN A 112 10.76 -5.07 -3.90
N LYS A 113 11.51 -5.84 -4.71
CA LYS A 113 10.96 -6.71 -5.76
C LYS A 113 10.24 -7.89 -5.12
N ASP A 114 9.09 -8.29 -5.66
CA ASP A 114 8.50 -9.58 -5.30
C ASP A 114 9.46 -10.69 -5.74
N PRO A 115 9.95 -11.57 -4.83
CA PRO A 115 10.87 -12.64 -5.17
C PRO A 115 10.32 -13.60 -6.23
N SER A 116 8.99 -13.71 -6.34
CA SER A 116 8.31 -14.51 -7.36
C SER A 116 8.46 -13.98 -8.79
N SER A 117 8.95 -12.74 -8.96
CA SER A 117 9.33 -12.20 -10.27
C SER A 117 10.72 -12.65 -10.75
N ASP A 118 11.50 -13.34 -9.89
CA ASP A 118 12.79 -13.96 -10.21
C ASP A 118 12.73 -15.50 -10.30
N VAL A 119 11.74 -16.05 -11.03
CA VAL A 119 11.88 -17.41 -11.59
C VAL A 119 12.78 -17.34 -12.84
N GLY A 120 14.02 -16.91 -12.63
CA GLY A 120 15.14 -16.89 -13.58
C GLY A 120 16.00 -18.16 -13.53
N GLY A 121 15.45 -19.26 -13.01
CA GLY A 121 16.07 -20.58 -13.07
C GLY A 121 15.88 -21.24 -14.44
N ARG A 122 16.85 -21.04 -15.34
CA ARG A 122 17.25 -21.93 -16.45
C ARG A 122 16.16 -22.83 -17.07
N THR A 123 15.56 -22.40 -18.19
CA THR A 123 15.22 -23.31 -19.31
C THR A 123 15.09 -22.50 -20.61
N ASN A 124 15.72 -23.00 -21.68
CA ASN A 124 15.75 -22.38 -23.01
C ASN A 124 14.38 -22.32 -23.73
N LEU A 125 13.26 -22.58 -23.04
CA LEU A 125 11.93 -22.70 -23.63
C LEU A 125 11.15 -21.37 -23.69
N LYS A 126 11.58 -20.33 -22.96
CA LYS A 126 10.93 -19.00 -23.02
C LYS A 126 11.37 -18.13 -24.19
N LYS A 127 12.38 -18.52 -24.98
CA LYS A 127 12.84 -17.75 -26.15
C LYS A 127 11.81 -17.72 -27.29
N LEU A 128 10.85 -18.65 -27.30
CA LEU A 128 9.83 -18.71 -28.35
C LEU A 128 8.60 -17.82 -28.04
N ALA A 129 8.35 -17.48 -26.78
CA ALA A 129 7.31 -16.50 -26.41
C ALA A 129 7.77 -15.04 -26.58
N GLN A 130 9.06 -14.82 -26.87
CA GLN A 130 9.68 -13.49 -27.05
C GLN A 130 9.54 -12.93 -28.47
N VAL A 131 8.98 -13.70 -29.41
CA VAL A 131 8.91 -13.28 -30.84
C VAL A 131 7.66 -12.44 -31.15
N THR A 132 6.67 -12.38 -30.26
CA THR A 132 5.42 -11.66 -30.53
C THR A 132 5.20 -10.48 -29.58
N ARG A 133 5.80 -9.35 -29.99
CA ARG A 133 5.26 -7.97 -29.94
C ARG A 133 5.41 -7.12 -28.65
N THR A 134 6.04 -5.97 -28.88
CA THR A 134 6.26 -4.74 -28.06
C THR A 134 7.38 -4.75 -27.01
N ARG A 135 8.23 -3.71 -27.05
CA ARG A 135 9.41 -3.48 -26.20
C ARG A 135 9.07 -3.06 -24.75
N HIS A 136 7.80 -3.10 -24.34
CA HIS A 136 7.33 -2.77 -23.00
C HIS A 136 6.52 -3.95 -22.46
N GLY A 137 7.00 -4.52 -21.35
CA GLY A 137 6.62 -5.85 -20.88
C GLY A 137 5.16 -5.99 -20.47
N ARG A 138 4.65 -7.21 -20.58
CA ARG A 138 3.30 -7.60 -20.14
C ARG A 138 3.19 -7.47 -18.62
N LEU A 139 2.24 -6.66 -18.13
CA LEU A 139 1.89 -6.57 -16.70
C LEU A 139 1.66 -7.96 -16.09
N SER A 140 2.19 -8.18 -14.90
CA SER A 140 1.90 -9.33 -14.05
C SER A 140 0.41 -9.37 -13.66
N PRO A 141 -0.12 -10.53 -13.22
CA PRO A 141 -1.49 -10.63 -12.74
C PRO A 141 -1.81 -9.66 -11.58
N GLN A 142 -0.87 -9.44 -10.66
CA GLN A 142 -1.01 -8.54 -9.52
C GLN A 142 -1.02 -7.07 -9.94
N GLU A 143 -0.15 -6.67 -10.86
CA GLU A 143 -0.14 -5.32 -11.44
C GLU A 143 -1.45 -5.05 -12.19
N ARG A 144 -1.96 -6.02 -12.95
CA ARG A 144 -3.25 -5.89 -13.64
C ARG A 144 -4.40 -5.70 -12.66
N LYS A 145 -4.50 -6.54 -11.62
CA LYS A 145 -5.53 -6.39 -10.57
C LYS A 145 -5.45 -5.03 -9.90
N THR A 146 -4.24 -4.54 -9.63
CA THR A 146 -4.03 -3.22 -9.02
C THR A 146 -4.47 -2.11 -9.96
N MET A 147 -4.10 -2.18 -11.24
CA MET A 147 -4.53 -1.22 -12.26
C MET A 147 -6.06 -1.19 -12.40
N ASP A 148 -6.70 -2.35 -12.49
CA ASP A 148 -8.16 -2.45 -12.60
C ASP A 148 -8.85 -1.83 -11.37
N ALA A 149 -8.32 -2.06 -10.17
CA ALA A 149 -8.84 -1.46 -8.94
C ALA A 149 -8.69 0.07 -8.92
N ILE A 150 -7.55 0.61 -9.40
CA ILE A 150 -7.32 2.07 -9.47
C ILE A 150 -8.26 2.72 -10.51
N VAL A 151 -8.43 2.09 -11.67
CA VAL A 151 -9.37 2.57 -12.71
C VAL A 151 -10.81 2.56 -12.19
N GLU A 152 -11.20 1.57 -11.39
CA GLU A 152 -12.51 1.56 -10.75
C GLU A 152 -12.63 2.66 -9.69
N ALA A 153 -11.61 2.80 -8.84
CA ALA A 153 -11.55 3.80 -7.79
C ALA A 153 -11.62 5.24 -8.32
N SER A 154 -11.20 5.51 -9.56
CA SER A 154 -11.27 6.83 -10.18
C SER A 154 -12.70 7.34 -10.39
N LYS A 155 -13.72 6.50 -10.21
CA LYS A 155 -15.14 6.87 -10.26
C LYS A 155 -15.65 7.45 -8.94
N PHE A 156 -14.83 7.42 -7.89
CA PHE A 156 -15.18 7.83 -6.54
C PHE A 156 -14.38 9.07 -6.13
N PRO A 157 -14.87 9.87 -5.16
CA PRO A 157 -14.11 10.98 -4.58
C PRO A 157 -12.99 10.43 -3.67
N LEU A 158 -11.98 9.81 -4.28
CA LEU A 158 -10.86 9.15 -3.63
C LEU A 158 -9.55 9.55 -4.31
N SER A 159 -8.64 10.15 -3.55
CA SER A 159 -7.24 10.31 -3.95
C SER A 159 -6.38 9.19 -3.37
N ILE A 160 -5.47 8.65 -4.17
CA ILE A 160 -4.54 7.59 -3.75
C ILE A 160 -3.13 8.15 -3.78
N ILE A 161 -2.43 8.08 -2.65
CA ILE A 161 -1.05 8.52 -2.50
C ILE A 161 -0.19 7.33 -2.10
N LEU A 162 0.81 7.01 -2.92
CA LEU A 162 1.79 5.96 -2.62
C LEU A 162 3.05 6.61 -2.02
N VAL A 163 3.35 6.25 -0.77
CA VAL A 163 4.53 6.73 -0.06
C VAL A 163 5.55 5.60 -0.03
N GLY A 164 6.59 5.75 -0.85
CA GLY A 164 7.72 4.83 -0.86
C GLY A 164 8.58 5.01 0.39
N VAL A 165 8.74 3.95 1.18
CA VAL A 165 9.63 3.93 2.37
C VAL A 165 10.83 2.99 2.16
N GLY A 166 12.02 3.42 2.59
CA GLY A 166 13.27 2.67 2.45
C GLY A 166 14.03 2.96 1.14
N ASP A 167 15.00 2.09 0.83
CA ASP A 167 16.04 2.40 -0.17
C ASP A 167 15.65 2.10 -1.64
N GLY A 168 14.47 1.51 -1.87
CA GLY A 168 14.04 1.11 -3.21
C GLY A 168 14.69 -0.20 -3.70
N PRO A 169 14.84 -0.41 -5.02
CA PRO A 169 14.65 0.54 -6.13
C PRO A 169 13.18 0.89 -6.40
N TRP A 170 12.91 2.10 -6.89
CA TRP A 170 11.55 2.62 -7.12
C TRP A 170 11.13 2.66 -8.60
N ASP A 171 12.01 2.26 -9.53
CA ASP A 171 11.79 2.42 -10.97
C ASP A 171 10.53 1.71 -11.45
N LYS A 172 10.29 0.47 -10.99
CA LYS A 172 9.09 -0.29 -11.35
C LYS A 172 7.81 0.33 -10.80
N MET A 173 7.88 0.90 -9.61
CA MET A 173 6.75 1.57 -8.99
C MET A 173 6.40 2.84 -9.77
N LYS A 174 7.43 3.59 -10.18
CA LYS A 174 7.27 4.76 -11.04
C LYS A 174 6.73 4.38 -12.42
N GLU A 175 7.31 3.38 -13.08
CA GLU A 175 6.84 2.88 -14.36
C GLU A 175 5.39 2.39 -14.27
N PHE A 176 5.02 1.71 -13.19
CA PHE A 176 3.64 1.30 -12.96
C PHE A 176 2.71 2.52 -12.89
N CYS A 177 3.05 3.52 -12.07
CA CYS A 177 2.28 4.76 -11.95
C CYS A 177 2.15 5.51 -13.28
N ASP A 178 3.24 5.65 -14.04
CA ASP A 178 3.26 6.33 -15.34
C ASP A 178 2.39 5.61 -16.40
N ASN A 179 2.16 4.30 -16.23
CA ASN A 179 1.34 3.48 -17.12
C ASN A 179 -0.13 3.37 -16.70
N ILE A 180 -0.54 3.92 -15.56
CA ILE A 180 -1.95 3.97 -15.18
C ILE A 180 -2.67 4.87 -16.17
N PRO A 181 -3.74 4.40 -16.85
CA PRO A 181 -4.48 5.24 -17.77
C PRO A 181 -5.14 6.38 -17.00
N THR A 182 -4.55 7.58 -17.07
CA THR A 182 -5.24 8.82 -16.69
C THR A 182 -6.29 9.09 -17.74
N LYS A 183 -7.48 8.48 -17.60
CA LYS A 183 -8.65 9.07 -18.26
C LYS A 183 -8.80 10.48 -17.66
N GLY A 184 -8.88 11.48 -18.53
CA GLY A 184 -8.95 12.88 -18.14
C GLY A 184 -9.94 13.08 -17.01
N LEU A 185 -9.43 13.65 -15.92
CA LEU A 185 -10.23 14.42 -14.97
C LEU A 185 -11.09 15.45 -15.73
#